data_AF-A0A971SQA0-F1
#
_entry.id   AF-A0A971SQA0-F1
#
_cell.length_a   1.000
_cell.length_b   1.000
_cell.length_c   1.000
_cell.angle_alpha   90.00
_cell.angle_beta   90.00
_cell.angle_gamma   90.00
#
_symmetry.space_group_name_H-M   'P 1'
#
loop_
_entity.id
_entity.type
_entity.pdbx_description
1 polymer ?
#
loop_
_entity_poly.entity_id
_entity_poly.type
_entity_poly.pdbx_seq_one_letter_code
_entity_poly.pdbx_strand_id
1 'polypeptide(L)'
;MRIYKAGISGADALDTQSELEAINRFAKTELTEEQVYTFSVVLCDNEVDRDFEKFSEQAICQLAKLFVGRTGIFDHDWRSVNQTARIYRTEIVKSEGVKNGLGEDYCALKGYAYMLRNEKNAALIEEINAGIKKETSVGCSVCRRVCSICGEEHRPGGCGHIPGREYDGKLCYLELFDANDAYEWSFVAVPAQRASGVVKKLSCGSALKSFVESPSGSVYAPEYDALEKDAAIGREYRNSLREEVLRLGLLCDRKFFEALEGSVKYMESEELLGLKDVFQRHLDERFPHRTQLPGRDETVSFDGDMYMV
;
A
#
# COMPACT_ATOMS: atom_id res chain seq x y z
N MET A 1 -12.56 -1.50 15.43
CA MET A 1 -13.27 -0.86 14.30
C MET A 1 -12.30 0.08 13.60
N ARG A 2 -11.53 -0.40 12.61
CA ARG A 2 -10.69 0.48 11.79
C ARG A 2 -11.60 1.19 10.80
N ILE A 3 -12.05 2.38 11.18
CA ILE A 3 -12.83 3.24 10.29
C ILE A 3 -11.83 3.91 9.36
N TYR A 4 -11.78 3.49 8.09
CA TYR A 4 -11.12 4.27 7.04
C TYR A 4 -11.98 5.50 6.74
N LYS A 5 -11.91 6.50 7.63
CA LYS A 5 -12.57 7.80 7.47
C LYS A 5 -11.55 8.79 6.91
N ALA A 6 -11.39 8.80 5.60
CA ALA A 6 -10.78 9.93 4.90
C ALA A 6 -11.81 10.47 3.91
N GLY A 7 -12.56 11.48 4.34
CA GLY A 7 -13.24 12.37 3.41
C GLY A 7 -12.32 13.53 3.11
N ILE A 8 -12.24 13.93 1.85
CA ILE A 8 -12.28 15.30 1.37
C ILE A 8 -12.50 15.23 -0.15
N SER A 9 -13.38 16.11 -0.59
CA SER A 9 -13.80 16.40 -1.96
C SER A 9 -12.66 16.98 -2.80
N GLY A 10 -12.50 16.49 -4.03
CA GLY A 10 -11.63 17.09 -5.03
C GLY A 10 -11.35 16.09 -6.13
N ALA A 11 -11.80 16.40 -7.35
CA ALA A 11 -11.65 15.57 -8.53
C ALA A 11 -10.17 15.56 -8.97
N ASP A 12 -9.49 14.43 -8.81
CA ASP A 12 -8.27 14.14 -9.56
C ASP A 12 -8.52 12.99 -10.53
N ALA A 13 -8.30 13.32 -11.80
CA ALA A 13 -8.55 12.53 -12.99
C ALA A 13 -7.61 11.31 -13.03
N LEU A 14 -8.15 10.15 -12.67
CA LEU A 14 -7.85 8.95 -13.46
C LEU A 14 -8.21 9.30 -14.89
N ASP A 15 -7.38 8.95 -15.86
CA ASP A 15 -7.60 9.20 -17.29
C ASP A 15 -9.06 8.86 -17.66
N THR A 16 -9.92 9.89 -17.64
CA THR A 16 -11.36 9.74 -17.74
C THR A 16 -11.71 9.06 -19.06
N GLN A 17 -10.88 9.30 -20.08
CA GLN A 17 -10.94 8.66 -21.38
C GLN A 17 -10.78 7.14 -21.26
N SER A 18 -9.70 6.67 -20.62
CA SER A 18 -9.42 5.23 -20.45
C SER A 18 -10.50 4.52 -19.61
N GLU A 19 -10.99 5.15 -18.54
CA GLU A 19 -12.06 4.55 -17.72
C GLU A 19 -13.39 4.54 -18.48
N LEU A 20 -13.70 5.58 -19.25
CA LEU A 20 -14.90 5.66 -20.09
C LEU A 20 -14.86 4.65 -21.24
N GLU A 21 -13.70 4.46 -21.88
CA GLU A 21 -13.47 3.39 -22.86
C GLU A 21 -13.71 2.02 -22.24
N ALA A 22 -13.21 1.80 -21.02
CA ALA A 22 -13.41 0.54 -20.31
C ALA A 22 -14.90 0.26 -20.05
N ILE A 23 -15.67 1.29 -19.72
CA ILE A 23 -17.12 1.23 -19.53
C ILE A 23 -17.84 0.98 -20.87
N ASN A 24 -17.45 1.69 -21.92
CA ASN A 24 -18.06 1.59 -23.24
C ASN A 24 -17.86 0.22 -23.91
N ARG A 25 -16.87 -0.59 -23.49
CA ARG A 25 -16.78 -2.01 -23.90
C ARG A 25 -18.00 -2.85 -23.51
N PHE A 26 -18.76 -2.45 -22.49
CA PHE A 26 -19.96 -3.14 -22.03
C PHE A 26 -21.26 -2.48 -22.52
N ALA A 27 -21.19 -1.26 -23.04
CA ALA A 27 -22.34 -0.53 -23.53
C ALA A 27 -22.57 -0.83 -25.03
N LYS A 28 -23.84 -0.81 -25.46
CA LYS A 28 -24.19 -0.93 -26.89
C LYS A 28 -24.10 0.40 -27.63
N THR A 29 -24.15 1.50 -26.89
CA THR A 29 -24.04 2.87 -27.39
C THR A 29 -22.93 3.55 -26.61
N GLU A 30 -22.25 4.49 -27.25
CA GLU A 30 -21.23 5.29 -26.59
C GLU A 30 -21.88 6.15 -25.50
N LEU A 31 -21.45 5.92 -24.26
CA LEU A 31 -21.84 6.68 -23.09
C LEU A 31 -20.85 7.81 -22.87
N THR A 32 -21.37 8.98 -22.49
CA THR A 32 -20.56 10.13 -22.08
C THR A 32 -20.31 10.14 -20.57
N GLU A 33 -19.36 10.97 -20.13
CA GLU A 33 -19.05 11.13 -18.71
C GLU A 33 -20.29 11.61 -17.91
N GLU A 34 -21.10 12.50 -18.48
CA GLU A 34 -22.29 13.04 -17.84
C GLU A 34 -23.42 12.02 -17.71
N GLN A 35 -23.37 10.93 -18.46
CA GLN A 35 -24.35 9.85 -18.41
C GLN A 35 -24.00 8.77 -17.39
N VAL A 36 -22.77 8.77 -16.88
CA VAL A 36 -22.23 7.67 -16.09
C VAL A 36 -21.81 8.13 -14.70
N TYR A 37 -22.24 7.39 -13.68
CA TYR A 37 -21.76 7.50 -12.31
C TYR A 37 -20.85 6.33 -12.01
N THR A 38 -19.59 6.61 -11.67
CA THR A 38 -18.59 5.61 -11.31
C THR A 38 -18.27 5.65 -9.83
N PHE A 39 -18.04 4.49 -9.23
CA PHE A 39 -17.62 4.35 -7.84
C PHE A 39 -16.77 3.10 -7.66
N SER A 40 -16.02 3.03 -6.57
CA SER A 40 -15.20 1.87 -6.22
C SER A 40 -15.82 1.08 -5.07
N VAL A 41 -15.69 -0.24 -5.14
CA VAL A 41 -16.21 -1.20 -4.16
C VAL A 41 -15.10 -2.19 -3.79
N VAL A 42 -14.90 -2.46 -2.51
CA VAL A 42 -14.12 -3.63 -2.07
C VAL A 42 -15.07 -4.82 -2.11
N LEU A 43 -14.76 -5.81 -2.95
CA LEU A 43 -15.59 -6.98 -3.22
C LEU A 43 -15.33 -8.10 -2.21
N CYS A 44 -14.07 -8.45 -2.00
CA CYS A 44 -13.63 -9.45 -1.03
C CYS A 44 -12.16 -9.23 -0.65
N ASP A 45 -11.72 -9.80 0.46
CA ASP A 45 -10.37 -9.76 1.00
C ASP A 45 -9.98 -11.10 1.64
N ASN A 46 -8.75 -11.17 2.17
CA ASN A 46 -8.21 -12.37 2.82
C ASN A 46 -8.38 -12.37 4.36
N GLU A 47 -9.36 -11.66 4.91
CA GLU A 47 -9.77 -11.81 6.32
C GLU A 47 -10.72 -12.99 6.51
N VAL A 48 -10.73 -13.52 7.75
CA VAL A 48 -11.79 -14.47 8.16
C VAL A 48 -13.08 -13.69 8.35
N ASP A 49 -14.09 -14.06 7.58
CA ASP A 49 -15.37 -13.37 7.52
C ASP A 49 -16.36 -13.86 8.59
N ARG A 50 -17.63 -13.42 8.50
CA ARG A 50 -18.67 -13.80 9.45
C ARG A 50 -19.16 -15.25 9.32
N ASP A 51 -18.94 -15.86 8.16
CA ASP A 51 -19.30 -17.25 7.89
C ASP A 51 -18.13 -18.21 8.20
N PHE A 52 -17.05 -17.66 8.78
CA PHE A 52 -15.81 -18.35 9.08
C PHE A 52 -15.14 -18.90 7.83
N GLU A 53 -15.21 -18.13 6.74
CA GLU A 53 -14.52 -18.40 5.50
C GLU A 53 -13.43 -17.33 5.26
N LYS A 54 -12.39 -17.70 4.51
CA LYS A 54 -11.28 -16.82 4.13
C LYS A 54 -10.90 -17.09 2.69
N PHE A 55 -10.83 -16.07 1.85
CA PHE A 55 -10.27 -16.25 0.50
C PHE A 55 -8.74 -16.38 0.55
N SER A 56 -8.22 -17.40 -0.12
CA SER A 56 -6.79 -17.46 -0.43
C SER A 56 -6.40 -16.34 -1.40
N GLU A 57 -5.14 -15.89 -1.36
CA GLU A 57 -4.64 -14.90 -2.32
C GLU A 57 -4.81 -15.36 -3.78
N GLN A 58 -4.67 -16.67 -4.02
CA GLN A 58 -4.87 -17.27 -5.32
C GLN A 58 -6.34 -17.12 -5.77
N ALA A 59 -7.30 -17.40 -4.88
CA ALA A 59 -8.72 -17.22 -5.18
C ALA A 59 -9.05 -15.75 -5.46
N ILE A 60 -8.49 -14.80 -4.70
CA ILE A 60 -8.63 -13.35 -4.95
C ILE A 60 -8.12 -12.99 -6.36
N CYS A 61 -6.95 -13.50 -6.75
CA CYS A 61 -6.38 -13.29 -8.08
C CYS A 61 -7.27 -13.84 -9.21
N GLN A 62 -7.89 -15.00 -9.00
CA GLN A 62 -8.81 -15.61 -9.97
C GLN A 62 -10.12 -14.81 -10.06
N LEU A 63 -10.71 -14.46 -8.91
CA LEU A 63 -11.92 -13.63 -8.81
C LEU A 63 -11.73 -12.27 -9.48
N ALA A 64 -10.54 -11.67 -9.40
CA ALA A 64 -10.25 -10.41 -10.08
C ALA A 64 -10.60 -10.44 -11.56
N LYS A 65 -10.34 -11.56 -12.25
CA LYS A 65 -10.69 -11.73 -13.67
C LYS A 65 -12.18 -12.00 -13.86
N LEU A 66 -12.77 -12.80 -12.98
CA LEU A 66 -14.16 -13.24 -13.08
C LEU A 66 -15.17 -12.12 -12.80
N PHE A 67 -14.83 -11.13 -11.95
CA PHE A 67 -15.73 -10.03 -11.61
C PHE A 67 -15.84 -8.95 -12.70
N VAL A 68 -14.92 -8.89 -13.65
CA VAL A 68 -15.01 -7.93 -14.77
C VAL A 68 -16.27 -8.21 -15.59
N GLY A 69 -17.13 -7.21 -15.69
CA GLY A 69 -18.43 -7.30 -16.36
C GLY A 69 -19.56 -7.84 -15.49
N ARG A 70 -19.34 -8.19 -14.21
CA ARG A 70 -20.41 -8.71 -13.33
C ARG A 70 -21.35 -7.60 -12.85
N THR A 71 -22.61 -7.98 -12.68
CA THR A 71 -23.70 -7.07 -12.32
C THR A 71 -23.72 -6.81 -10.81
N GLY A 72 -24.08 -5.57 -10.47
CA GLY A 72 -24.42 -5.13 -9.12
C GLY A 72 -25.92 -5.25 -8.89
N ILE A 73 -26.33 -5.95 -7.82
CA ILE A 73 -27.73 -6.16 -7.43
C ILE A 73 -27.98 -5.76 -5.96
N PHE A 74 -29.15 -6.11 -5.43
CA PHE A 74 -29.53 -5.92 -4.02
C PHE A 74 -29.92 -7.25 -3.41
N ASP A 75 -29.55 -7.45 -2.14
CA ASP A 75 -29.93 -8.57 -1.28
C ASP A 75 -29.76 -9.96 -1.90
N HIS A 76 -28.79 -10.13 -2.80
CA HIS A 76 -28.58 -11.35 -3.60
C HIS A 76 -29.82 -11.80 -4.40
N ASP A 77 -30.74 -10.88 -4.68
CA ASP A 77 -31.98 -11.14 -5.38
C ASP A 77 -31.82 -10.97 -6.90
N TRP A 78 -31.81 -12.10 -7.60
CA TRP A 78 -31.51 -12.20 -9.04
C TRP A 78 -32.63 -11.73 -9.97
N ARG A 79 -33.66 -11.04 -9.45
CA ARG A 79 -34.63 -10.34 -10.29
C ARG A 79 -33.95 -9.28 -11.15
N SER A 80 -34.28 -9.27 -12.45
CA SER A 80 -33.69 -8.35 -13.44
C SER A 80 -33.85 -6.86 -13.09
N VAL A 81 -34.89 -6.50 -12.33
CA VAL A 81 -35.15 -5.12 -11.88
C VAL A 81 -34.04 -4.57 -10.98
N ASN A 82 -33.34 -5.45 -10.24
CA ASN A 82 -32.30 -5.11 -9.28
C ASN A 82 -30.93 -4.88 -9.92
N GLN A 83 -30.76 -5.14 -11.22
CA GLN A 83 -29.51 -4.88 -11.93
C GLN A 83 -29.30 -3.36 -12.07
N THR A 84 -28.46 -2.79 -11.21
CA THR A 84 -28.27 -1.33 -11.13
C THR A 84 -26.87 -0.87 -11.53
N ALA A 85 -25.86 -1.71 -11.35
CA ALA A 85 -24.48 -1.37 -11.65
C ALA A 85 -23.75 -2.51 -12.37
N ARG A 86 -22.57 -2.23 -12.93
CA ARG A 86 -21.68 -3.24 -13.52
C ARG A 86 -20.23 -2.92 -13.23
N ILE A 87 -19.44 -3.95 -12.91
CA ILE A 87 -17.98 -3.80 -12.76
C ILE A 87 -17.34 -3.70 -14.14
N TYR A 88 -16.55 -2.66 -14.39
CA TYR A 88 -15.83 -2.49 -15.66
C TYR A 88 -14.32 -2.77 -15.53
N ARG A 89 -13.79 -2.65 -14.30
CA ARG A 89 -12.38 -2.91 -13.99
C ARG A 89 -12.25 -3.45 -12.58
N THR A 90 -11.22 -4.26 -12.35
CA THR A 90 -10.84 -4.77 -11.03
C THR A 90 -9.38 -4.48 -10.77
N GLU A 91 -9.01 -4.46 -9.49
CA GLU A 91 -7.65 -4.21 -9.02
C GLU A 91 -7.42 -4.97 -7.73
N ILE A 92 -6.26 -5.60 -7.61
CA ILE A 92 -5.84 -6.27 -6.37
C ILE A 92 -5.03 -5.25 -5.57
N VAL A 93 -5.50 -4.93 -4.38
CA VAL A 93 -4.88 -3.97 -3.48
C VAL A 93 -4.10 -4.75 -2.42
N LYS A 94 -2.77 -4.56 -2.43
CA LYS A 94 -1.85 -5.03 -1.40
C LYS A 94 -1.16 -3.80 -0.80
N SER A 95 -1.19 -3.66 0.51
CA SER A 95 -0.54 -2.55 1.21
C SER A 95 0.66 -3.07 1.99
N GLU A 96 1.84 -2.52 1.73
CA GLU A 96 3.06 -2.89 2.46
C GLU A 96 2.88 -2.65 3.96
N GLY A 97 3.23 -3.65 4.78
CA GLY A 97 3.15 -3.58 6.23
C GLY A 97 1.75 -3.74 6.84
N VAL A 98 0.69 -3.85 6.03
CA VAL A 98 -0.67 -4.13 6.53
C VAL A 98 -0.88 -5.64 6.61
N LYS A 99 -1.10 -6.14 7.82
CA LYS A 99 -1.41 -7.55 8.08
C LYS A 99 -2.91 -7.77 8.31
N ASN A 100 -3.41 -8.94 7.91
CA ASN A 100 -4.75 -9.41 8.26
C ASN A 100 -4.80 -9.87 9.73
N GLY A 101 -5.98 -10.28 10.22
CA GLY A 101 -6.19 -10.78 11.58
C GLY A 101 -5.39 -12.04 11.93
N LEU A 102 -4.81 -12.72 10.94
CA LEU A 102 -3.97 -13.91 11.08
C LEU A 102 -2.46 -13.63 11.00
N GLY A 103 -2.06 -12.37 10.76
CA GLY A 103 -0.66 -11.97 10.61
C GLY A 103 -0.08 -12.14 9.20
N GLU A 104 -0.89 -12.49 8.21
CA GLU A 104 -0.53 -12.59 6.79
C GLU A 104 -0.65 -11.22 6.10
N ASP A 105 0.00 -11.02 4.96
CA ASP A 105 -0.14 -9.75 4.21
C ASP A 105 -1.58 -9.54 3.76
N TYR A 106 -2.14 -8.35 4.02
CA TYR A 106 -3.51 -8.05 3.65
C TYR A 106 -3.64 -7.88 2.13
N CYS A 107 -4.64 -8.55 1.57
CA CYS A 107 -4.93 -8.55 0.15
C CYS A 107 -6.44 -8.39 -0.05
N ALA A 108 -6.84 -7.40 -0.85
CA ALA A 108 -8.24 -7.15 -1.16
C ALA A 108 -8.47 -7.01 -2.66
N LEU A 109 -9.62 -7.48 -3.13
CA LEU A 109 -10.13 -7.25 -4.47
C LEU A 109 -11.00 -5.99 -4.49
N LYS A 110 -10.55 -4.98 -5.21
CA LYS A 110 -11.31 -3.77 -5.49
C LYS A 110 -11.95 -3.86 -6.88
N GLY A 111 -13.26 -3.66 -6.95
CA GLY A 111 -14.01 -3.47 -8.18
C GLY A 111 -14.26 -1.98 -8.44
N TYR A 112 -14.26 -1.62 -9.72
CA TYR A 112 -14.69 -0.33 -10.20
C TYR A 112 -16.01 -0.52 -10.94
N ALA A 113 -17.06 0.09 -10.39
CA ALA A 113 -18.43 -0.07 -10.84
C ALA A 113 -18.91 1.20 -11.52
N TYR A 114 -19.82 1.03 -12.49
CA TYR A 114 -20.56 2.14 -13.09
C TYR A 114 -22.06 1.88 -13.09
N MET A 115 -22.84 2.96 -13.06
CA MET A 115 -24.29 2.96 -13.28
C MET A 115 -24.70 4.22 -14.06
N LEU A 116 -25.88 4.20 -14.66
CA LEU A 116 -26.39 5.36 -15.42
C LEU A 116 -26.88 6.47 -14.49
N ARG A 117 -26.61 7.71 -14.85
CA ARG A 117 -27.21 8.92 -14.25
C ARG A 117 -28.57 9.18 -14.90
N ASN A 118 -29.62 8.63 -14.30
CA ASN A 118 -30.99 8.81 -14.74
C ASN A 118 -31.94 8.93 -13.52
N GLU A 119 -33.21 9.24 -13.78
CA GLU A 119 -34.21 9.41 -12.72
C GLU A 119 -34.35 8.16 -11.83
N LYS A 120 -34.24 6.95 -12.41
CA LYS A 120 -34.32 5.68 -11.66
C LYS A 120 -33.20 5.57 -10.62
N ASN A 121 -31.98 5.93 -10.98
CA ASN A 121 -30.79 5.73 -10.15
C ASN A 121 -30.41 6.95 -9.30
N ALA A 122 -31.04 8.11 -9.51
CA ALA A 122 -30.68 9.35 -8.82
C ALA A 122 -30.66 9.21 -7.29
N ALA A 123 -31.72 8.65 -6.71
CA ALA A 123 -31.79 8.41 -5.26
C ALA A 123 -30.70 7.43 -4.78
N LEU A 124 -30.43 6.37 -5.53
CA LEU A 124 -29.38 5.40 -5.18
C LEU A 124 -27.98 6.05 -5.22
N ILE A 125 -27.70 6.89 -6.22
CA ILE A 125 -26.44 7.63 -6.33
C ILE A 125 -26.26 8.55 -5.12
N GLU A 126 -27.31 9.25 -4.70
CA GLU A 126 -27.30 10.07 -3.48
C GLU A 126 -27.04 9.24 -2.22
N GLU A 127 -27.72 8.10 -2.06
CA GLU A 127 -27.52 7.20 -0.93
C GLU A 127 -26.09 6.63 -0.87
N ILE A 128 -25.49 6.30 -2.03
CA ILE A 128 -24.10 5.86 -2.13
C ILE A 128 -23.15 6.99 -1.73
N ASN A 129 -23.35 8.20 -2.28
CA ASN A 129 -22.53 9.37 -1.95
C ASN A 129 -22.63 9.77 -0.47
N ALA A 130 -23.83 9.64 0.11
CA ALA A 130 -24.09 9.88 1.53
C ALA A 130 -23.52 8.76 2.42
N GLY A 131 -23.10 7.63 1.85
CA GLY A 131 -22.60 6.46 2.58
C GLY A 131 -23.69 5.67 3.30
N ILE A 132 -24.96 5.84 2.90
CA ILE A 132 -26.10 5.06 3.37
C ILE A 132 -26.11 3.68 2.69
N LYS A 133 -25.86 3.63 1.38
CA LYS A 133 -25.67 2.38 0.61
C LYS A 133 -24.19 2.09 0.47
N LYS A 134 -23.63 1.51 1.52
CA LYS A 134 -22.19 1.29 1.63
C LYS A 134 -21.83 -0.19 1.59
N GLU A 135 -22.48 -1.02 2.38
CA GLU A 135 -22.07 -2.41 2.56
C GLU A 135 -22.39 -3.27 1.33
N THR A 136 -21.45 -4.13 0.94
CA THR A 136 -21.59 -5.01 -0.22
C THR A 136 -21.17 -6.44 0.08
N SER A 137 -21.70 -7.39 -0.67
CA SER A 137 -21.35 -8.81 -0.59
C SER A 137 -21.13 -9.36 -2.00
N VAL A 138 -20.49 -10.51 -2.10
CA VAL A 138 -20.21 -11.18 -3.37
C VAL A 138 -20.87 -12.54 -3.43
N GLY A 139 -21.47 -12.85 -4.57
CA GLY A 139 -21.91 -14.20 -4.92
C GLY A 139 -20.86 -14.84 -5.83
N CYS A 140 -20.20 -15.91 -5.38
CA CYS A 140 -19.23 -16.65 -6.18
C CYS A 140 -19.25 -18.15 -5.84
N SER A 141 -18.56 -18.95 -6.64
CA SER A 141 -18.30 -20.36 -6.36
C SER A 141 -16.82 -20.66 -6.36
N VAL A 142 -16.43 -21.55 -5.46
CA VAL A 142 -15.07 -22.05 -5.29
C VAL A 142 -15.09 -23.57 -5.34
N CYS A 143 -14.05 -24.18 -5.90
CA CYS A 143 -13.98 -25.63 -6.03
C CYS A 143 -13.58 -26.32 -4.72
N ARG A 144 -12.77 -25.65 -3.90
CA ARG A 144 -12.13 -26.26 -2.74
C ARG A 144 -12.22 -25.38 -1.50
N ARG A 145 -12.52 -26.02 -0.37
CA ARG A 145 -12.64 -25.40 0.95
C ARG A 145 -11.81 -26.22 1.93
N VAL A 146 -10.77 -25.64 2.52
CA VAL A 146 -9.80 -26.36 3.34
C VAL A 146 -9.90 -25.91 4.79
N CYS A 147 -9.96 -26.86 5.72
CA CYS A 147 -10.03 -26.55 7.14
C CYS A 147 -8.69 -26.03 7.68
N SER A 148 -8.71 -24.91 8.41
CA SER A 148 -7.51 -24.32 9.02
C SER A 148 -6.87 -25.18 10.12
N ILE A 149 -7.62 -26.12 10.72
CA ILE A 149 -7.15 -26.94 11.85
C ILE A 149 -6.42 -28.20 11.38
N CYS A 150 -7.02 -28.98 10.48
CA CYS A 150 -6.43 -30.24 10.00
C CYS A 150 -5.86 -30.19 8.57
N GLY A 151 -6.12 -29.13 7.80
CA GLY A 151 -5.69 -29.03 6.40
C GLY A 151 -6.44 -29.94 5.42
N GLU A 152 -7.46 -30.68 5.88
CA GLU A 152 -8.30 -31.50 5.01
C GLU A 152 -9.41 -30.66 4.35
N GLU A 153 -9.84 -31.11 3.18
CA GLU A 153 -10.96 -30.51 2.46
C GLU A 153 -12.28 -30.73 3.22
N HIS A 154 -13.06 -29.66 3.37
CA HIS A 154 -14.37 -29.69 4.00
C HIS A 154 -15.43 -30.15 3.00
N ARG A 155 -15.67 -31.45 3.00
CA ARG A 155 -16.66 -32.16 2.17
C ARG A 155 -17.38 -33.22 3.01
N PRO A 156 -18.58 -33.69 2.60
CA PRO A 156 -19.23 -34.80 3.28
C PRO A 156 -18.30 -36.02 3.38
N GLY A 157 -18.06 -36.50 4.61
CA GLY A 157 -17.12 -37.60 4.88
C GLY A 157 -15.64 -37.20 4.96
N GLY A 158 -15.31 -35.90 4.93
CA GLY A 158 -13.98 -35.36 5.20
C GLY A 158 -13.85 -34.83 6.62
N CYS A 159 -13.26 -33.63 6.76
CA CYS A 159 -13.00 -32.96 8.02
C CYS A 159 -14.25 -32.82 8.94
N GLY A 160 -14.14 -33.27 10.19
CA GLY A 160 -15.17 -33.13 11.23
C GLY A 160 -15.12 -31.84 12.07
N HIS A 161 -14.15 -30.95 11.83
CA HIS A 161 -14.09 -29.65 12.50
C HIS A 161 -15.23 -28.75 12.05
N ILE A 162 -15.80 -28.01 13.00
CA ILE A 162 -16.92 -27.10 12.75
C ILE A 162 -16.36 -25.68 12.66
N PRO A 163 -16.54 -24.98 11.52
CA PRO A 163 -16.14 -23.59 11.37
C PRO A 163 -16.76 -22.72 12.49
N GLY A 164 -15.96 -21.82 13.04
CA GLY A 164 -16.32 -20.97 14.18
C GLY A 164 -16.09 -21.56 15.56
N ARG A 165 -15.72 -22.85 15.67
CA ARG A 165 -15.27 -23.45 16.95
C ARG A 165 -13.77 -23.29 17.14
N GLU A 166 -13.36 -23.22 18.41
CA GLU A 166 -11.95 -23.26 18.79
C GLU A 166 -11.49 -24.69 19.07
N TYR A 167 -10.30 -25.03 18.57
CA TYR A 167 -9.61 -26.29 18.81
C TYR A 167 -8.17 -25.96 19.22
N ASP A 168 -7.74 -26.40 20.39
CA ASP A 168 -6.41 -26.11 20.95
C ASP A 168 -6.04 -24.60 20.92
N GLY A 169 -7.02 -23.73 21.19
CA GLY A 169 -6.85 -22.28 21.19
C GLY A 169 -6.77 -21.64 19.79
N LYS A 170 -7.05 -22.41 18.72
CA LYS A 170 -7.11 -21.92 17.33
C LYS A 170 -8.54 -21.94 16.81
N LEU A 171 -8.96 -20.85 16.17
CA LEU A 171 -10.27 -20.77 15.51
C LEU A 171 -10.28 -21.61 14.22
N CYS A 172 -11.27 -22.50 14.10
CA CYS A 172 -11.54 -23.21 12.85
C CYS A 172 -12.22 -22.27 11.85
N TYR A 173 -11.64 -22.14 10.67
CA TYR A 173 -12.23 -21.46 9.52
C TYR A 173 -11.94 -22.27 8.24
N LEU A 174 -12.65 -21.96 7.15
CA LEU A 174 -12.46 -22.58 5.85
C LEU A 174 -11.75 -21.64 4.91
N GLU A 175 -10.58 -22.04 4.43
CA GLU A 175 -9.87 -21.31 3.40
C GLU A 175 -10.37 -21.73 2.01
N LEU A 176 -10.76 -20.75 1.21
CA LEU A 176 -11.38 -20.91 -0.09
C LEU A 176 -10.32 -20.84 -1.19
N PHE A 177 -10.30 -21.87 -2.05
CA PHE A 177 -9.36 -22.02 -3.15
C PHE A 177 -10.09 -22.30 -4.46
N ASP A 178 -9.40 -22.02 -5.56
CA ASP A 178 -9.86 -22.33 -6.92
C ASP A 178 -11.24 -21.73 -7.21
N ALA A 179 -11.28 -20.39 -7.32
CA ALA A 179 -12.48 -19.67 -7.71
C ALA A 179 -12.91 -20.07 -9.13
N ASN A 180 -14.11 -20.64 -9.23
CA ASN A 180 -14.64 -21.23 -10.45
C ASN A 180 -15.51 -20.23 -11.24
N ASP A 181 -16.40 -19.52 -10.54
CA ASP A 181 -17.25 -18.51 -11.14
C ASP A 181 -17.56 -17.38 -10.15
N ALA A 182 -17.84 -16.19 -10.68
CA ALA A 182 -18.39 -15.06 -9.95
C ALA A 182 -19.76 -14.76 -10.53
N TYR A 183 -20.82 -14.77 -9.72
CA TYR A 183 -22.18 -14.58 -10.20
C TYR A 183 -22.55 -13.10 -10.25
N GLU A 184 -22.36 -12.43 -9.12
CA GLU A 184 -22.77 -11.04 -8.91
C GLU A 184 -22.06 -10.44 -7.69
N TRP A 185 -22.22 -9.13 -7.53
CA TRP A 185 -21.99 -8.47 -6.26
C TRP A 185 -23.25 -7.70 -5.88
N SER A 186 -23.52 -7.57 -4.59
CA SER A 186 -24.79 -7.08 -4.08
C SER A 186 -24.60 -6.02 -3.01
N PHE A 187 -25.43 -4.98 -3.02
CA PHE A 187 -25.66 -4.16 -1.83
C PHE A 187 -26.44 -4.97 -0.80
N VAL A 188 -25.99 -4.92 0.46
CA VAL A 188 -26.60 -5.64 1.58
C VAL A 188 -26.51 -4.78 2.85
N ALA A 189 -27.33 -5.05 3.86
CA ALA A 189 -27.19 -4.35 5.15
C ALA A 189 -26.06 -4.94 6.03
N VAL A 190 -25.82 -6.25 5.91
CA VAL A 190 -24.80 -6.97 6.67
C VAL A 190 -24.04 -7.89 5.72
N PRO A 191 -22.79 -7.55 5.35
CA PRO A 191 -21.97 -8.39 4.49
C PRO A 191 -21.26 -9.47 5.29
N ALA A 192 -20.98 -10.62 4.66
CA ALA A 192 -20.13 -11.66 5.24
C ALA A 192 -18.74 -11.08 5.56
N GLN A 193 -18.14 -10.45 4.55
CA GLN A 193 -16.89 -9.72 4.62
C GLN A 193 -17.06 -8.35 5.30
N ARG A 194 -16.48 -8.18 6.50
CA ARG A 194 -16.70 -6.99 7.33
C ARG A 194 -16.24 -5.68 6.70
N ALA A 195 -15.24 -5.72 5.84
CA ALA A 195 -14.67 -4.55 5.17
C ALA A 195 -15.20 -4.34 3.74
N SER A 196 -16.05 -5.26 3.24
CA SER A 196 -16.62 -5.17 1.90
C SER A 196 -17.67 -4.05 1.83
N GLY A 197 -17.56 -3.23 0.79
CA GLY A 197 -18.42 -2.08 0.62
C GLY A 197 -17.90 -1.06 -0.37
N VAL A 198 -18.74 -0.09 -0.69
CA VAL A 198 -18.36 1.13 -1.40
C VAL A 198 -17.29 1.83 -0.58
N VAL A 199 -16.11 1.93 -1.18
CA VAL A 199 -15.01 2.66 -0.60
C VAL A 199 -14.93 4.01 -1.27
N LYS A 200 -14.61 5.02 -0.47
CA LYS A 200 -14.13 6.28 -1.01
C LYS A 200 -12.94 5.94 -1.90
N LYS A 201 -12.87 6.58 -3.06
CA LYS A 201 -11.75 6.49 -3.98
C LYS A 201 -10.50 6.86 -3.18
N LEU A 202 -9.80 5.85 -2.66
CA LEU A 202 -8.47 6.03 -2.09
C LEU A 202 -7.60 6.36 -3.29
N SER A 203 -7.24 7.63 -3.42
CA SER A 203 -6.01 7.96 -4.10
C SER A 203 -4.91 7.22 -3.33
N CYS A 204 -4.21 6.35 -4.02
CA CYS A 204 -2.92 5.90 -3.56
C CYS A 204 -2.06 7.16 -3.43
N GLY A 205 -1.80 7.59 -2.19
CA GLY A 205 -0.83 8.62 -1.84
C GLY A 205 -1.13 10.01 -2.39
N SER A 206 -2.07 10.75 -1.80
CA SER A 206 -1.96 12.20 -1.83
C SER A 206 -0.76 12.57 -0.95
N ALA A 207 0.44 12.68 -1.55
CA ALA A 207 1.63 13.12 -0.85
C ALA A 207 1.33 14.40 -0.05
N LEU A 208 2.02 14.64 1.07
CA LEU A 208 1.82 15.83 1.92
C LEU A 208 1.68 17.13 1.11
N LYS A 209 2.41 17.22 -0.01
CA LYS A 209 2.30 18.24 -1.06
C LYS A 209 0.87 18.53 -1.53
N SER A 210 0.14 17.51 -1.94
CA SER A 210 -1.24 17.63 -2.44
C SER A 210 -2.24 18.08 -1.37
N PHE A 211 -2.00 17.75 -0.10
CA PHE A 211 -2.79 18.32 1.00
C PHE A 211 -2.52 19.81 1.14
N VAL A 212 -1.26 20.21 1.11
CA VAL A 212 -0.82 21.61 1.22
C VAL A 212 -1.35 22.46 0.05
N GLU A 213 -1.46 21.90 -1.15
CA GLU A 213 -2.03 22.56 -2.32
C GLU A 213 -3.57 22.69 -2.25
N SER A 214 -4.25 21.99 -1.33
CA SER A 214 -5.71 22.07 -1.16
C SER A 214 -6.16 23.35 -0.44
N PRO A 215 -7.42 23.80 -0.61
CA PRO A 215 -7.95 24.96 0.10
C PRO A 215 -7.83 24.86 1.64
N SER A 216 -7.91 23.64 2.18
CA SER A 216 -7.80 23.37 3.61
C SER A 216 -6.36 23.30 4.11
N GLY A 217 -5.39 23.00 3.24
CA GLY A 217 -3.97 22.87 3.60
C GLY A 217 -3.11 24.07 3.16
N SER A 218 -3.66 24.99 2.36
CA SER A 218 -2.94 26.17 1.83
C SER A 218 -2.31 27.05 2.92
N VAL A 219 -2.88 27.04 4.12
CA VAL A 219 -2.34 27.73 5.30
C VAL A 219 -0.95 27.21 5.69
N TYR A 220 -0.64 25.94 5.40
CA TYR A 220 0.62 25.28 5.73
C TYR A 220 1.64 25.31 4.59
N ALA A 221 1.32 25.91 3.44
CA ALA A 221 2.24 26.06 2.31
C ALA A 221 3.62 26.65 2.68
N PRO A 222 3.72 27.76 3.45
CA PRO A 222 5.03 28.31 3.79
C PRO A 222 5.86 27.38 4.69
N GLU A 223 5.22 26.62 5.59
CA GLU A 223 5.89 25.66 6.46
C GLU A 223 6.35 24.43 5.67
N TYR A 224 5.53 23.95 4.74
CA TYR A 224 5.87 22.87 3.84
C TYR A 224 7.06 23.22 2.93
N ASP A 225 7.07 24.41 2.34
CA ASP A 225 8.18 24.89 1.50
C ASP A 225 9.49 25.01 2.28
N ALA A 226 9.42 25.41 3.56
CA ALA A 226 10.58 25.45 4.43
C ALA A 226 11.12 24.05 4.71
N LEU A 227 10.24 23.09 5.05
CA LEU A 227 10.61 21.70 5.27
C LEU A 227 11.17 21.02 4.00
N GLU A 228 10.64 21.36 2.81
CA GLU A 228 11.14 20.81 1.55
C GLU A 228 12.58 21.28 1.26
N LYS A 229 12.89 22.55 1.57
CA LYS A 229 14.26 23.10 1.48
C LYS A 229 15.20 22.44 2.48
N ASP A 230 14.79 22.31 3.74
CA ASP A 230 15.60 21.63 4.77
C ASP A 230 15.85 20.17 4.40
N ALA A 231 14.85 19.48 3.87
CA ALA A 231 14.98 18.10 3.41
C ALA A 231 15.90 17.98 2.19
N ALA A 232 15.93 18.97 1.29
CA ALA A 232 16.87 19.02 0.17
C ALA A 232 18.31 19.14 0.66
N ILE A 233 18.57 20.09 1.56
CA ILE A 233 19.89 20.28 2.19
C ILE A 233 20.30 19.00 2.94
N GLY A 234 19.38 18.38 3.69
CA GLY A 234 19.64 17.13 4.40
C GLY A 234 19.95 15.93 3.47
N ARG A 235 19.37 15.89 2.27
CA ARG A 235 19.72 14.89 1.24
C ARG A 235 21.12 15.13 0.69
N GLU A 236 21.46 16.38 0.37
CA GLU A 236 22.80 16.75 -0.10
C GLU A 236 23.87 16.47 0.95
N TYR A 237 23.64 16.86 2.20
CA TYR A 237 24.55 16.59 3.31
C TYR A 237 24.80 15.10 3.51
N ARG A 238 23.75 14.26 3.49
CA ARG A 238 23.91 12.81 3.59
C ARG A 238 24.69 12.22 2.43
N ASN A 239 24.49 12.71 1.21
CA ASN A 239 25.27 12.26 0.06
C ASN A 239 26.74 12.66 0.19
N SER A 240 27.03 13.90 0.59
CA SER A 240 28.40 14.35 0.87
C SER A 240 29.05 13.51 1.97
N LEU A 241 28.31 13.15 3.03
CA LEU A 241 28.82 12.35 4.13
C LEU A 241 29.14 10.91 3.68
N ARG A 242 28.31 10.32 2.80
CA ARG A 242 28.57 9.02 2.18
C ARG A 242 29.86 9.02 1.37
N GLU A 243 30.06 10.04 0.54
CA GLU A 243 31.28 10.21 -0.25
C GLU A 243 32.51 10.39 0.64
N GLU A 244 32.38 11.16 1.73
CA GLU A 244 33.45 11.38 2.70
C GLU A 244 33.84 10.10 3.43
N VAL A 245 32.86 9.29 3.88
CA VAL A 245 33.11 7.98 4.50
C VAL A 245 33.83 7.05 3.54
N LEU A 246 33.42 6.99 2.27
CA LEU A 246 34.09 6.17 1.26
C LEU A 246 35.52 6.66 0.98
N ARG A 247 35.73 7.98 0.89
CA ARG A 247 37.05 8.57 0.73
C ARG A 247 37.97 8.24 1.91
N LEU A 248 37.49 8.40 3.14
CA LEU A 248 38.27 8.08 4.35
C LEU A 248 38.57 6.59 4.45
N GLY A 249 37.58 5.74 4.14
CA GLY A 249 37.77 4.29 4.06
C GLY A 249 38.87 3.92 3.06
N LEU A 250 38.87 4.52 1.86
CA LEU A 250 39.89 4.31 0.83
C LEU A 250 41.29 4.73 1.30
N LEU A 251 41.41 5.85 2.02
CA LEU A 251 42.68 6.33 2.56
C LEU A 251 43.23 5.41 3.67
N CYS A 252 42.35 4.76 4.43
CA CYS A 252 42.74 3.75 5.42
C CYS A 252 43.25 2.46 4.74
N ASP A 253 42.43 1.85 3.89
CA ASP A 253 42.75 0.67 3.09
C ASP A 253 41.75 0.53 1.92
N ARG A 254 42.25 0.19 0.73
CA ARG A 254 41.41 -0.08 -0.45
C ARG A 254 40.32 -1.12 -0.20
N LYS A 255 40.56 -2.12 0.65
CA LYS A 255 39.57 -3.16 0.98
C LYS A 255 38.33 -2.60 1.70
N PHE A 256 38.48 -1.52 2.47
CA PHE A 256 37.33 -0.90 3.14
C PHE A 256 36.41 -0.21 2.13
N PHE A 257 36.98 0.43 1.11
CA PHE A 257 36.19 1.01 0.02
C PHE A 257 35.38 -0.06 -0.72
N GLU A 258 36.03 -1.15 -1.15
CA GLU A 258 35.38 -2.25 -1.88
C GLU A 258 34.26 -2.93 -1.05
N ALA A 259 34.42 -2.99 0.27
CA ALA A 259 33.39 -3.54 1.17
C ALA A 259 32.20 -2.59 1.41
N LEU A 260 32.42 -1.27 1.34
CA LEU A 260 31.44 -0.25 1.73
C LEU A 260 30.70 0.40 0.56
N GLU A 261 31.28 0.45 -0.64
CA GLU A 261 30.70 1.15 -1.81
C GLU A 261 29.26 0.72 -2.11
N GLY A 262 28.95 -0.58 -1.97
CA GLY A 262 27.61 -1.11 -2.19
C GLY A 262 26.61 -0.88 -1.05
N SER A 263 27.08 -0.73 0.19
CA SER A 263 26.24 -0.71 1.40
C SER A 263 26.00 0.71 1.95
N VAL A 264 26.94 1.64 1.74
CA VAL A 264 26.90 3.03 2.25
C VAL A 264 25.66 3.82 1.80
N LYS A 265 25.09 3.49 0.64
CA LYS A 265 23.84 4.11 0.14
C LYS A 265 22.61 3.82 1.01
N TYR A 266 22.63 2.75 1.79
CA TYR A 266 21.53 2.34 2.67
C TYR A 266 21.74 2.73 4.13
N MET A 267 22.91 3.28 4.46
CA MET A 267 23.23 3.70 5.83
C MET A 267 22.57 5.04 6.17
N GLU A 268 22.17 5.16 7.42
CA GLU A 268 21.59 6.36 8.01
C GLU A 268 22.67 7.30 8.55
N SER A 269 22.30 8.56 8.82
CA SER A 269 23.24 9.62 9.20
C SER A 269 24.11 9.28 10.42
N GLU A 270 23.54 8.61 11.43
CA GLU A 270 24.27 8.23 12.65
C GLU A 270 25.37 7.20 12.37
N GLU A 271 25.07 6.20 11.54
CA GLU A 271 26.03 5.15 11.15
C GLU A 271 27.17 5.74 10.32
N LEU A 272 26.84 6.64 9.39
CA LEU A 272 27.81 7.33 8.56
C LEU A 272 28.75 8.22 9.39
N LEU A 273 28.22 8.96 10.36
CA LEU A 273 29.04 9.76 11.28
C LEU A 273 29.96 8.88 12.14
N GLY A 274 29.44 7.75 12.64
CA GLY A 274 30.24 6.79 13.41
C GLY A 274 31.41 6.24 12.59
N LEU A 275 31.17 5.87 11.33
CA LEU A 275 32.23 5.39 10.43
C LEU A 275 33.24 6.49 10.09
N LYS A 276 32.76 7.70 9.80
CA LYS A 276 33.61 8.87 9.56
C LYS A 276 34.57 9.07 10.74
N ASP A 277 34.07 9.11 11.96
CA ASP A 277 34.86 9.31 13.17
C ASP A 277 35.93 8.22 13.38
N VAL A 278 35.57 6.95 13.14
CA VAL A 278 36.51 5.84 13.28
C VAL A 278 37.63 5.92 12.25
N PHE A 279 37.30 6.16 10.97
CA PHE A 279 38.32 6.29 9.93
C PHE A 279 39.19 7.52 10.12
N GLN A 280 38.60 8.64 10.55
CA GLN A 280 39.33 9.86 10.87
C GLN A 280 40.39 9.60 11.95
N ARG A 281 40.01 9.01 13.09
CA ARG A 281 40.97 8.68 14.17
C ARG A 281 42.08 7.76 13.69
N HIS A 282 41.75 6.73 12.92
CA HIS A 282 42.74 5.81 12.38
C HIS A 282 43.73 6.50 11.42
N LEU A 283 43.26 7.46 10.61
CA LEU A 283 44.14 8.27 9.77
C LEU A 283 45.00 9.23 10.58
N ASP A 284 44.44 9.87 11.61
CA ASP A 284 45.18 10.79 12.47
C ASP A 284 46.30 10.08 13.25
N GLU A 285 46.06 8.83 13.68
CA GLU A 285 47.09 7.99 14.31
C GLU A 285 48.19 7.58 13.32
N ARG A 286 47.81 7.23 12.08
CA ARG A 286 48.74 6.76 11.04
C ARG A 286 49.53 7.90 10.41
N PHE A 287 48.90 9.07 10.28
CA PHE A 287 49.45 10.27 9.64
C PHE A 287 49.23 11.48 10.56
N PRO A 288 49.88 11.50 11.74
CA PRO A 288 49.69 12.58 12.69
C PRO A 288 50.11 13.91 12.08
N HIS A 289 49.26 14.92 12.27
CA HIS A 289 49.59 16.28 11.86
C HIS A 289 50.86 16.73 12.60
N ARG A 290 51.93 16.98 11.84
CA ARG A 290 53.15 17.58 12.38
C ARG A 290 53.07 19.09 12.16
N THR A 291 53.15 19.85 13.24
CA THR A 291 53.32 21.29 13.16
C THR A 291 54.75 21.60 12.71
N GLN A 292 54.91 22.51 11.76
CA GLN A 292 56.24 22.95 11.30
C GLN A 292 56.92 23.89 12.32
N LEU A 293 56.16 24.42 13.28
CA LEU A 293 56.67 25.24 14.36
C LEU A 293 56.81 24.39 15.63
N PRO A 294 57.97 24.41 16.32
CA PRO A 294 58.08 23.80 17.63
C PRO A 294 57.09 24.47 18.60
N GLY A 295 56.46 23.67 19.46
CA GLY A 295 55.70 24.16 20.60
C GLY A 295 56.61 24.97 21.53
N ARG A 296 56.02 25.90 22.31
CA ARG A 296 56.77 26.67 23.32
C ARG A 296 57.41 25.66 24.27
N ASP A 297 58.74 25.63 24.29
CA ASP A 297 59.62 24.74 25.08
C ASP A 297 59.85 23.29 24.56
N GLU A 298 59.63 23.01 23.27
CA GLU A 298 59.97 21.71 22.67
C GLU A 298 61.09 21.79 21.61
N THR A 299 62.00 20.81 21.60
CA THR A 299 63.04 20.66 20.56
C THR A 299 62.69 19.48 19.65
N VAL A 300 62.51 19.74 18.35
CA VAL A 300 62.37 18.69 17.33
C VAL A 300 63.72 18.41 16.67
N SER A 301 64.13 17.14 16.62
CA SER A 301 65.26 16.72 15.78
C SER A 301 64.81 16.68 14.33
N PHE A 302 65.47 17.47 13.49
CA PHE A 302 65.30 17.49 12.04
C PHE A 302 66.58 16.94 11.43
N ASP A 303 66.49 15.80 10.74
CA ASP A 303 67.63 15.21 10.03
C ASP A 303 67.69 15.82 8.62
N GLY A 304 68.48 16.89 8.48
CA GLY A 304 68.67 17.63 7.24
C GLY A 304 68.94 19.13 7.45
N ASP A 305 70.21 19.47 7.65
CA ASP A 305 70.85 20.80 7.60
C ASP A 305 70.17 21.97 8.36
N MET A 306 70.41 21.96 9.68
CA MET A 306 70.72 23.10 10.56
C MET A 306 70.08 24.47 10.28
N TYR A 307 69.23 24.90 11.21
CA TYR A 307 69.34 26.27 11.77
C TYR A 307 69.30 26.19 13.29
N MET A 308 70.43 26.51 13.94
CA MET A 308 70.37 27.02 15.32
C MET A 308 69.92 28.48 15.25
N VAL A 309 69.09 28.86 16.23
CA VAL A 309 68.49 30.18 16.48
C VAL A 309 69.44 31.33 16.20
#